data_AF-A0A929SH64-F1
#
_entry.id   AF-A0A929SH64-F1
#
_cell.length_a   1.000
_cell.length_b   1.000
_cell.length_c   1.000
_cell.angle_alpha   90.00
_cell.angle_beta   90.00
_cell.angle_gamma   90.00
#
_symmetry.space_group_name_H-M   'P 1'
#
loop_
_entity.id
_entity.type
_entity.pdbx_description
1 polymer ?
#
loop_
_entity_poly.entity_id
_entity_poly.type
_entity_poly.pdbx_seq_one_letter_code
_entity_poly.pdbx_strand_id
1 'polypeptide(L)' 'VTAGDPTFAGPLTGVQLGLTVYHVCEPELKAEFDESVYEDQVSMMEMVLDVDDIVKEMSSIRSEYCKYL' A
#
# COMPACT_ATOMS: atom_id res chain seq x y z
N VAL A 1 -8.00 2.21 -6.97
CA VAL A 1 -8.14 3.30 -5.97
C VAL A 1 -7.19 4.48 -6.22
N THR A 2 -5.87 4.27 -6.36
CA THR A 2 -4.93 5.30 -6.87
C THR A 2 -5.04 5.45 -8.38
N ALA A 3 -5.01 4.31 -9.11
CA ALA A 3 -5.18 4.26 -10.56
C ALA A 3 -6.61 3.89 -11.04
N GLY A 4 -7.55 3.64 -10.12
CA GLY A 4 -8.83 2.95 -10.41
C GLY A 4 -8.72 1.42 -10.24
N ASP A 5 -9.80 0.68 -10.47
CA ASP A 5 -9.81 -0.80 -10.53
C ASP A 5 -9.48 -1.27 -11.97
N PRO A 6 -8.37 -1.99 -12.21
CA PRO A 6 -7.99 -2.48 -13.54
C PRO A 6 -8.92 -3.57 -14.08
N THR A 7 -9.67 -4.24 -13.22
CA THR A 7 -10.61 -5.31 -13.62
C THR A 7 -11.94 -4.77 -14.12
N PHE A 8 -12.15 -3.45 -14.07
CA PHE A 8 -13.36 -2.76 -14.53
C PHE A 8 -14.66 -3.26 -13.85
N ALA A 9 -14.55 -3.92 -12.69
CA ALA A 9 -15.65 -4.61 -12.05
C ALA A 9 -15.88 -4.08 -10.63
N GLY A 10 -16.52 -2.91 -10.52
CA GLY A 10 -17.00 -2.38 -9.24
C GLY A 10 -17.46 -0.93 -9.30
N PRO A 11 -17.99 -0.37 -8.21
CA PRO A 11 -18.43 1.03 -8.15
C PRO A 11 -17.30 2.07 -8.32
N LEU A 12 -16.04 1.63 -8.42
CA LEU A 12 -14.84 2.47 -8.61
C LEU A 12 -14.19 2.33 -10.00
N THR A 13 -14.89 1.68 -10.94
CA THR A 13 -14.46 1.57 -12.34
C THR A 13 -14.26 2.96 -12.96
N GLY A 14 -13.02 3.29 -13.36
CA GLY A 14 -12.68 4.54 -14.05
C GLY A 14 -12.58 5.81 -13.17
N VAL A 15 -12.83 5.71 -11.86
CA VAL A 15 -12.68 6.86 -10.94
C VAL A 15 -11.37 6.73 -10.17
N GLN A 16 -10.34 7.45 -10.62
CA GLN A 16 -9.10 7.64 -9.87
C GLN A 16 -9.37 8.58 -8.70
N LEU A 17 -9.47 8.02 -7.48
CA LEU A 17 -9.62 8.83 -6.26
C LEU A 17 -8.31 9.56 -5.90
N GLY A 18 -7.17 9.13 -6.46
CA GLY A 18 -5.86 9.77 -6.25
C GLY A 18 -5.39 9.74 -4.80
N LEU A 19 -5.98 8.83 -4.00
CA LEU A 19 -5.66 8.65 -2.59
C LEU A 19 -4.31 7.98 -2.45
N THR A 20 -3.57 8.42 -1.43
CA THR A 20 -2.33 7.80 -1.01
C THR A 20 -2.61 6.40 -0.49
N VAL A 21 -2.07 5.39 -1.17
CA VAL A 21 -2.15 3.99 -0.75
C VAL A 21 -0.77 3.58 -0.27
N TYR A 22 -0.74 2.91 0.88
CA TYR A 22 0.46 2.43 1.53
C TYR A 22 0.38 0.91 1.71
N HIS A 23 1.51 0.24 1.67
CA HIS A 23 1.58 -1.18 2.03
C HIS A 23 1.67 -1.33 3.56
N VAL A 24 1.05 -2.37 4.12
CA VAL A 24 1.08 -2.65 5.57
C VAL A 24 2.51 -2.79 6.11
N CYS A 25 3.45 -3.24 5.26
CA CYS A 25 4.87 -3.37 5.59
C CYS A 25 5.66 -2.05 5.51
N GLU A 26 5.05 -0.93 5.15
CA GLU A 26 5.77 0.35 5.16
C GLU A 26 6.06 0.79 6.61
N PRO A 27 7.27 1.28 6.90
CA PRO A 27 7.69 1.61 8.27
C PRO A 27 6.83 2.69 8.94
N GLU A 28 6.26 3.60 8.15
CA GLU A 28 5.33 4.64 8.64
C GLU A 28 4.02 4.05 9.16
N LEU A 29 3.47 3.04 8.47
CA LEU A 29 2.26 2.33 8.89
C LEU A 29 2.54 1.34 10.01
N LYS A 30 3.68 0.64 9.95
CA LYS A 30 4.14 -0.27 11.00
C LYS A 30 4.20 0.42 12.37
N ALA A 31 4.59 1.70 12.40
CA ALA A 31 4.62 2.49 13.62
C ALA A 31 3.23 2.84 14.20
N GLU A 32 2.17 2.79 13.39
CA GLU A 32 0.79 3.02 13.85
C GLU A 32 0.08 1.73 14.31
N PHE A 33 0.56 0.57 13.86
CA PHE A 33 -0.03 -0.70 14.25
C PHE A 33 0.38 -1.13 15.66
N ASP A 34 -0.52 -1.87 16.31
CA ASP A 34 -0.18 -2.56 17.55
C ASP A 34 0.89 -3.63 17.25
N GLU A 35 2.01 -3.55 17.97
CA GLU A 35 3.18 -4.39 17.75
C GLU A 35 2.85 -5.88 17.91
N SER A 36 1.97 -6.23 18.85
CA SER A 36 1.56 -7.63 19.07
C SER A 36 0.76 -8.21 17.91
N VAL A 37 -0.12 -7.40 17.32
CA VAL A 37 -0.94 -7.80 16.18
C VAL A 37 -0.10 -7.89 14.91
N TYR A 38 0.83 -6.94 14.73
CA TYR A 38 1.74 -6.94 13.59
C TYR A 38 2.71 -8.12 13.65
N GLU A 39 3.24 -8.45 14.83
CA GLU A 39 4.11 -9.61 15.02
C GLU A 39 3.39 -10.92 14.68
N ASP A 40 2.18 -11.12 15.20
CA ASP A 40 1.40 -12.34 15.02
C ASP A 40 0.92 -12.55 13.57
N GLN A 41 0.53 -11.47 12.88
CA GLN A 41 -0.14 -11.58 11.58
C GLN A 41 0.77 -11.25 10.38
N VAL A 42 1.75 -10.38 10.56
CA VAL A 42 2.53 -9.78 9.45
C VAL A 42 4.01 -10.17 9.49
N SER A 43 4.61 -10.43 10.66
CA SER A 43 6.07 -10.63 10.76
C SER A 43 6.60 -11.80 9.93
N MET A 44 5.86 -12.90 9.83
CA MET A 44 6.26 -14.04 8.99
C MET A 44 6.28 -13.67 7.50
N MET A 45 5.36 -12.83 7.05
CA MET A 45 5.34 -12.37 5.66
C MET A 45 6.38 -11.28 5.42
N GLU A 46 6.64 -10.41 6.40
CA GLU A 46 7.66 -9.36 6.33
C GLU A 46 9.07 -9.94 6.14
N MET A 47 9.39 -11.07 6.79
CA MET A 47 10.70 -11.74 6.60
C MET A 47 10.85 -12.47 5.25
N VAL A 48 9.76 -12.69 4.53
CA VAL A 48 9.74 -13.42 3.25
C VAL A 48 9.62 -12.48 2.05
N LEU A 49 8.96 -11.34 2.25
CA LEU A 49 8.75 -10.32 1.23
C LEU A 49 9.93 -9.33 1.21
N ASP A 50 10.26 -8.85 0.02
CA ASP A 50 11.23 -7.77 -0.14
C ASP A 50 10.56 -6.42 0.17
N VAL A 51 10.63 -6.01 1.44
CA VAL A 51 10.00 -4.76 1.91
C VAL A 51 10.58 -3.54 1.19
N ASP A 52 11.88 -3.54 0.89
CA ASP A 52 12.55 -2.42 0.24
C ASP A 52 12.05 -2.23 -1.20
N ASP A 53 11.92 -3.32 -1.97
CA ASP A 53 11.35 -3.26 -3.31
C ASP A 53 9.86 -2.90 -3.28
N ILE A 54 9.09 -3.38 -2.31
CA ILE A 54 7.67 -2.99 -2.14
C ILE A 54 7.54 -1.50 -1.86
N VAL A 55 8.33 -0.95 -0.94
CA VAL A 55 8.33 0.49 -0.62
C VAL A 55 8.69 1.32 -1.85
N LYS A 56 9.65 0.85 -2.65
CA LYS A 56 10.09 1.51 -3.88
C LYS A 56 8.99 1.53 -4.95
N GLU A 57 8.35 0.39 -5.21
CA GLU A 57 7.24 0.30 -6.15
C GLU A 57 6.04 1.15 -5.69
N MET A 58 5.66 1.07 -4.41
CA MET A 58 4.59 1.91 -3.85
C MET A 58 4.91 3.39 -3.92
N SER A 59 6.17 3.78 -3.71
CA SER A 59 6.63 5.16 -3.87
C SER A 59 6.59 5.62 -5.33
N SER A 60 6.97 4.77 -6.29
CA SER A 60 6.84 5.06 -7.72
C SER A 60 5.37 5.28 -8.10
N ILE A 61 4.48 4.38 -7.66
CA ILE A 61 3.03 4.46 -7.91
C ILE A 61 2.43 5.72 -7.26
N ARG A 62 2.83 6.07 -6.03
CA ARG A 62 2.40 7.33 -5.40
C ARG A 62 2.87 8.53 -6.21
N SER A 63 4.13 8.55 -6.64
CA SER A 63 4.67 9.67 -7.41
C SER A 63 3.99 9.86 -8.77
N GLU A 64 3.57 8.76 -9.42
CA GLU A 64 2.96 8.78 -10.75
C GLU A 64 1.43 8.97 -10.72
N TYR A 65 0.75 8.52 -9.67
CA TYR A 65 -0.72 8.43 -9.64
C TYR A 65 -1.41 9.08 -8.42
N CYS A 66 -0.69 9.52 -7.38
CA CYS A 66 -1.31 10.30 -6.29
C CYS A 66 -1.41 11.78 -6.66
N LYS A 67 -2.62 12.33 -6.53
CA LYS A 67 -2.92 13.76 -6.76
C LYS A 67 -2.78 14.61 -5.50
N TYR A 68 -2.72 13.99 -4.33
CA TYR A 68 -2.61 14.64 -3.03
C TYR A 68 -1.38 14.07 -2.33
N LEU A 69 -0.33 14.87 -2.23
CA LEU A 69 0.95 14.57 -1.59
C LEU A 69 1.17 15.60 -0.48
#